data_AF-A0A7C2IC31-F1
#
_entry.id   AF-A0A7C2IC31-F1
#
_cell.length_a   1.000
_cell.length_b   1.000
_cell.length_c   1.000
_cell.angle_alpha   90.00
_cell.angle_beta   90.00
_cell.angle_gamma   90.00
#
_symmetry.space_group_name_H-M   'P 1'
#
loop_
_entity.id
_entity.type
_entity.pdbx_description
1 polymer ?
#
loop_
_entity_poly.entity_id
_entity_poly.type
_entity_poly.pdbx_seq_one_letter_code
_entity_poly.pdbx_strand_id
1 'polypeptide(L)'
;MIGPTRTGWRAHQADAGSGMVAGRASVMVVAGIALAVVVAWAAVGDGNVPFERIPPPVQDRLRDVMDHAVFQRSVQGLTFRSHEPVFLYFLDHPDFAAAVARALGVARYRVEPRSGGAYWGDDTRGTKGIFEVVYADRGKRVVHAQGTYDTRWLPTIRARIVLVLDFAHRTGPDAASYVTNDVKGYLRVDNPFLDVLARLVGPIVVGAVDRKVARSFGIAAKVSERAYGDPEGFLGALRTAPEVDQQYLAELAARLRQAHGSRQTISAVVER
;
A
#
# COMPACT_ATOMS: atom_id res chain seq x y z
N MET A 1 41.14 69.95 38.09
CA MET A 1 40.42 69.66 36.83
C MET A 1 39.89 68.23 36.96
N ILE A 2 38.57 68.11 37.16
CA ILE A 2 37.86 66.89 37.56
C ILE A 2 37.22 66.28 36.31
N GLY A 3 37.31 64.95 36.14
CA GLY A 3 36.50 64.22 35.16
C GLY A 3 37.14 62.89 34.72
N PRO A 4 36.65 61.72 35.18
CA PRO A 4 37.14 60.42 34.74
C PRO A 4 36.52 60.00 33.41
N THR A 5 37.34 59.42 32.54
CA THR A 5 36.95 58.91 31.21
C THR A 5 36.38 57.49 31.29
N ARG A 6 35.09 57.42 30.92
CA ARG A 6 34.31 56.32 30.33
C ARG A 6 34.99 54.95 30.22
N THR A 7 34.45 54.02 31.01
CA THR A 7 34.42 52.57 30.83
C THR A 7 33.85 52.18 29.46
N GLY A 8 34.68 51.59 28.61
CA GLY A 8 34.28 50.92 27.38
C GLY A 8 33.78 49.51 27.69
N TRP A 9 32.47 49.32 27.64
CA TRP A 9 31.82 48.02 27.75
C TRP A 9 32.02 47.26 26.43
N ARG A 10 32.93 46.28 26.42
CA ARG A 10 33.09 45.34 25.30
C ARG A 10 32.04 44.24 25.45
N ALA A 11 31.09 44.23 24.52
CA ALA A 11 30.22 43.07 24.29
C ALA A 11 31.07 41.92 23.72
N HIS A 12 31.46 40.98 24.58
CA HIS A 12 31.89 39.66 24.14
C HIS A 12 30.63 38.79 24.02
N GLN A 13 30.12 38.71 22.79
CA GLN A 13 29.20 37.66 22.37
C GLN A 13 29.97 36.34 22.50
N ALA A 14 29.67 35.59 23.56
CA ALA A 14 30.05 34.19 23.65
C ALA A 14 29.03 33.42 22.84
N ASP A 15 29.49 32.87 21.71
CA ASP A 15 28.78 31.86 20.93
C ASP A 15 28.34 30.72 21.86
N ALA A 16 27.04 30.69 22.15
CA ALA A 16 26.37 29.52 22.68
C ALA A 16 26.33 28.48 21.55
N GLY A 17 27.42 27.73 21.42
CA GLY A 17 27.46 26.53 20.61
C GLY A 17 26.37 25.57 21.09
N SER A 18 25.26 25.56 20.34
CA SER A 18 24.21 24.55 20.41
C SER A 18 24.81 23.18 20.06
N GLY A 19 25.39 22.55 21.07
CA GLY A 19 25.88 21.18 21.04
C GLY A 19 24.91 20.22 21.72
N MET A 20 23.60 20.45 21.61
CA MET A 20 22.66 19.38 21.89
C MET A 20 22.45 18.65 20.57
N VAL A 21 23.25 17.62 20.36
CA VAL A 21 22.92 16.54 19.41
C VAL A 21 21.55 16.07 19.85
N ALA A 22 20.51 16.60 19.21
CA ALA A 22 19.17 16.05 19.30
C ALA A 22 19.30 14.65 18.73
N GLY A 23 19.59 13.70 19.62
CA GLY A 23 19.56 12.29 19.33
C GLY A 23 18.23 12.07 18.66
N ARG A 24 18.26 11.79 17.36
CA ARG A 24 17.08 11.40 16.60
C ARG A 24 16.66 10.11 17.27
N ALA A 25 15.76 10.23 18.24
CA ALA A 25 15.09 9.11 18.88
C ALA A 25 14.49 8.34 17.72
N SER A 26 15.20 7.28 17.34
CA SER A 26 14.86 6.45 16.22
C SER A 26 13.72 5.61 16.75
N VAL A 27 12.51 6.18 16.70
CA VAL A 27 11.28 5.48 17.04
C VAL A 27 11.28 4.24 16.17
N MET A 28 11.46 3.10 16.83
CA MET A 28 11.38 1.79 16.22
C MET A 28 9.95 1.61 15.73
N VAL A 29 9.73 1.91 14.46
CA VAL A 29 8.44 1.70 13.82
C VAL A 29 8.34 0.20 13.57
N VAL A 30 7.71 -0.53 14.48
CA VAL A 30 7.31 -1.90 14.24
C VAL A 30 6.26 -1.88 13.13
N ALA A 31 6.64 -2.29 11.92
CA ALA A 31 5.79 -2.29 10.74
C ALA A 31 4.78 -3.45 10.79
N GLY A 32 3.79 -3.34 11.67
CA GLY A 32 2.52 -4.06 11.52
C GLY A 32 1.70 -3.47 10.38
N ILE A 33 0.65 -4.17 9.92
CA ILE A 33 -0.37 -3.74 8.96
C ILE A 33 -1.69 -3.48 9.72
N ALA A 34 -2.22 -2.26 9.69
CA ALA A 34 -3.33 -1.67 10.47
C ALA A 34 -3.78 -0.20 10.12
N LEU A 35 -4.32 0.15 8.93
CA LEU A 35 -4.92 1.50 8.74
C LEU A 35 -6.38 1.57 9.21
N ALA A 36 -6.80 2.59 9.98
CA ALA A 36 -8.12 3.19 9.86
C ALA A 36 -8.08 4.72 10.11
N VAL A 37 -8.34 5.49 9.06
CA VAL A 37 -8.95 6.82 9.17
C VAL A 37 -10.32 6.71 8.49
N VAL A 38 -11.38 6.92 9.26
CA VAL A 38 -12.75 7.04 8.75
C VAL A 38 -12.89 8.47 8.21
N VAL A 39 -12.81 8.61 6.88
CA VAL A 39 -13.51 9.71 6.20
C VAL A 39 -14.76 9.07 5.63
N ALA A 40 -15.93 9.56 6.03
CA ALA A 40 -17.22 9.01 5.65
C ALA A 40 -17.47 9.13 4.13
N TRP A 41 -16.94 8.16 3.39
CA TRP A 41 -17.39 7.76 2.07
C TRP A 41 -17.94 6.34 2.24
N ALA A 42 -19.12 6.07 1.69
CA ALA A 42 -19.83 4.80 1.93
C ALA A 42 -18.92 3.61 1.60
N ALA A 43 -18.89 2.63 2.52
CA ALA A 43 -18.22 1.35 2.29
C ALA A 43 -18.71 0.73 0.97
N VAL A 44 -17.78 0.23 0.19
CA VAL A 44 -18.02 -0.40 -1.12
C VAL A 44 -18.25 -1.90 -0.98
N GLY A 45 -17.72 -2.52 0.07
CA GLY A 45 -17.94 -3.93 0.37
C GLY A 45 -18.13 -4.20 1.85
N ASP A 46 -18.45 -5.45 2.15
CA ASP A 46 -18.73 -5.93 3.51
C ASP A 46 -17.47 -6.37 4.28
N GLY A 47 -16.31 -6.41 3.60
CA GLY A 47 -15.06 -6.90 4.18
C GLY A 47 -15.10 -8.39 4.56
N ASN A 48 -16.07 -9.15 4.04
CA ASN A 48 -16.20 -10.57 4.35
C ASN A 48 -15.46 -11.44 3.34
N VAL A 49 -14.98 -12.58 3.83
CA VAL A 49 -14.36 -13.63 3.01
C VAL A 49 -15.47 -14.56 2.49
N PRO A 50 -15.58 -14.79 1.16
CA PRO A 50 -16.55 -15.70 0.58
C PRO A 50 -16.06 -17.16 0.71
N PHE A 51 -16.09 -17.70 1.93
CA PHE A 51 -15.51 -19.01 2.25
C PHE A 51 -16.05 -20.13 1.36
N GLU A 52 -17.33 -20.08 1.02
CA GLU A 52 -18.04 -21.07 0.20
C GLU A 52 -17.47 -21.19 -1.21
N ARG A 53 -16.73 -20.17 -1.67
CA ARG A 53 -16.08 -20.11 -3.00
C ARG A 53 -14.58 -20.38 -2.95
N ILE A 54 -14.05 -20.74 -1.79
CA ILE A 54 -12.63 -21.02 -1.55
C ILE A 54 -12.45 -22.51 -1.23
N PRO A 55 -11.43 -23.22 -1.74
CA PRO A 55 -11.23 -24.63 -1.43
C PRO A 55 -11.06 -24.89 0.08
N PRO A 56 -11.62 -25.99 0.65
CA PRO A 56 -11.62 -26.22 2.10
C PRO A 56 -10.24 -26.12 2.77
N PRO A 57 -9.14 -26.70 2.23
CA PRO A 57 -7.82 -26.57 2.85
C PRO A 57 -7.30 -25.13 2.95
N VAL A 58 -7.80 -24.23 2.10
CA VAL A 58 -7.48 -22.80 2.13
C VAL A 58 -8.38 -22.08 3.13
N GLN A 59 -9.66 -22.45 3.20
CA GLN A 59 -10.58 -21.92 4.22
C GLN A 59 -10.04 -22.13 5.63
N ASP A 60 -9.53 -23.32 5.94
CA ASP A 60 -8.97 -23.65 7.26
C ASP A 60 -7.79 -22.74 7.61
N ARG A 61 -6.91 -22.45 6.64
CA ARG A 61 -5.78 -21.52 6.83
C ARG A 61 -6.26 -20.09 7.08
N LEU A 62 -7.28 -19.64 6.35
CA LEU A 62 -7.84 -18.30 6.54
C LEU A 62 -8.51 -18.17 7.92
N ARG A 63 -9.32 -19.16 8.33
CA ARG A 63 -9.96 -19.19 9.65
C ARG A 63 -8.93 -19.23 10.77
N ASP A 64 -7.88 -20.05 10.63
CA ASP A 64 -6.78 -20.12 11.59
C ASP A 64 -6.14 -18.73 11.83
N VAL A 65 -5.96 -17.91 10.79
CA VAL A 65 -5.45 -16.54 10.92
C VAL A 65 -6.49 -15.60 11.51
N MET A 66 -7.73 -15.67 11.06
CA MET A 66 -8.80 -14.74 11.47
C MET A 66 -9.23 -14.96 12.93
N ASP A 67 -9.38 -16.21 13.35
CA ASP A 67 -9.83 -16.60 14.70
C ASP A 67 -8.76 -16.33 15.77
N HIS A 68 -7.47 -16.35 15.37
CA HIS A 68 -6.32 -16.09 16.24
C HIS A 68 -5.61 -14.77 15.87
N ALA A 69 -6.33 -13.84 15.25
CA ALA A 69 -5.78 -12.54 14.91
C ALA A 69 -5.47 -11.78 16.21
N VAL A 70 -4.21 -11.39 16.38
CA VAL A 70 -3.81 -10.46 17.45
C VAL A 70 -4.25 -9.04 17.14
N PHE A 71 -4.56 -8.79 15.87
CA PHE A 71 -4.85 -7.46 15.38
C PHE A 71 -5.73 -7.53 14.12
N GLN A 72 -6.80 -6.72 14.09
CA GLN A 72 -7.69 -6.55 12.94
C GLN A 72 -7.91 -5.07 12.65
N ARG A 73 -7.95 -4.68 11.37
CA ARG A 73 -8.26 -3.30 10.97
C ARG A 73 -8.91 -3.18 9.61
N SER A 74 -9.71 -2.13 9.43
CA SER A 74 -10.33 -1.78 8.16
C SER A 74 -10.06 -0.33 7.76
N VAL A 75 -9.77 -0.12 6.48
CA VAL A 75 -9.75 1.18 5.79
C VAL A 75 -10.87 1.20 4.78
N GLN A 76 -11.55 2.33 4.64
CA GLN A 76 -12.64 2.46 3.67
C GLN A 76 -12.49 3.74 2.85
N GLY A 77 -13.11 3.75 1.68
CA GLY A 77 -13.29 4.97 0.87
C GLY A 77 -12.06 5.44 0.12
N LEU A 78 -11.06 4.58 -0.09
CA LEU A 78 -9.83 4.92 -0.80
C LEU A 78 -10.11 5.07 -2.29
N THR A 79 -10.29 6.30 -2.75
CA THR A 79 -10.75 6.64 -4.09
C THR A 79 -9.68 7.34 -4.93
N PHE A 80 -9.49 6.89 -6.17
CA PHE A 80 -8.60 7.53 -7.15
C PHE A 80 -9.07 7.23 -8.59
N ARG A 81 -8.59 8.01 -9.55
CA ARG A 81 -8.92 7.79 -10.97
C ARG A 81 -8.27 6.51 -11.48
N SER A 82 -9.05 5.68 -12.15
CA SER A 82 -8.56 4.40 -12.68
C SER A 82 -9.50 3.85 -13.75
N HIS A 83 -8.92 3.15 -14.72
CA HIS A 83 -9.67 2.31 -15.65
C HIS A 83 -9.80 0.89 -15.11
N GLU A 84 -11.03 0.35 -15.06
CA GLU A 84 -11.28 -0.98 -14.51
C GLU A 84 -10.42 -2.09 -15.14
N PRO A 85 -10.28 -2.19 -16.47
CA PRO A 85 -9.45 -3.24 -17.06
C PRO A 85 -7.97 -3.14 -16.66
N VAL A 86 -7.48 -1.93 -16.41
CA VAL A 86 -6.09 -1.66 -16.01
C VAL A 86 -5.89 -1.98 -14.53
N PHE A 87 -6.83 -1.56 -13.68
CA PHE A 87 -6.80 -1.86 -12.25
C PHE A 87 -6.81 -3.37 -11.98
N LEU A 88 -7.75 -4.09 -12.60
CA LEU A 88 -7.86 -5.55 -12.47
C LEU A 88 -6.59 -6.24 -12.93
N TYR A 89 -6.01 -5.78 -14.05
CA TYR A 89 -4.77 -6.34 -14.57
C TYR A 89 -3.60 -6.21 -13.59
N PHE A 90 -3.47 -5.08 -12.88
CA PHE A 90 -2.45 -4.95 -11.83
C PHE A 90 -2.71 -5.84 -10.61
N LEU A 91 -3.98 -6.10 -10.26
CA LEU A 91 -4.32 -7.03 -9.18
C LEU A 91 -4.04 -8.49 -9.56
N ASP A 92 -4.17 -8.83 -10.84
CA ASP A 92 -3.97 -10.19 -11.35
C ASP A 92 -2.48 -10.50 -11.62
N HIS A 93 -1.66 -9.46 -11.86
CA HIS A 93 -0.22 -9.55 -12.10
C HIS A 93 0.59 -8.69 -11.11
N PRO A 94 0.66 -9.08 -9.82
CA PRO A 94 1.28 -8.26 -8.77
C PRO A 94 2.81 -8.11 -8.91
N ASP A 95 3.48 -9.09 -9.52
CA ASP A 95 4.90 -9.01 -9.91
C ASP A 95 5.15 -7.93 -10.96
N PHE A 96 4.31 -7.91 -12.00
CA PHE A 96 4.32 -6.86 -13.02
C PHE A 96 3.94 -5.49 -12.45
N ALA A 97 2.92 -5.41 -11.60
CA ALA A 97 2.55 -4.17 -10.91
C ALA A 97 3.71 -3.61 -10.07
N ALA A 98 4.45 -4.48 -9.39
CA ALA A 98 5.66 -4.09 -8.64
C ALA A 98 6.75 -3.55 -9.58
N ALA A 99 6.97 -4.19 -10.73
CA ALA A 99 7.93 -3.73 -11.74
C ALA A 99 7.56 -2.35 -12.30
N VAL A 100 6.29 -2.14 -12.65
CA VAL A 100 5.76 -0.84 -13.10
C VAL A 100 5.98 0.24 -12.04
N ALA A 101 5.67 -0.05 -10.77
CA ALA A 101 5.86 0.92 -9.69
C ALA A 101 7.33 1.27 -9.45
N ARG A 102 8.27 0.34 -9.68
CA ARG A 102 9.72 0.60 -9.64
C ARG A 102 10.19 1.41 -10.84
N ALA A 103 9.76 1.05 -12.05
CA ALA A 103 10.08 1.76 -13.28
C ALA A 103 9.64 3.24 -13.22
N LEU A 104 8.51 3.52 -12.57
CA LEU A 104 8.02 4.87 -12.32
C LEU A 104 8.68 5.59 -11.12
N GLY A 105 9.58 4.92 -10.40
CA GLY A 105 10.27 5.49 -9.23
C GLY A 105 9.38 5.74 -8.00
N VAL A 106 8.14 5.24 -8.00
CA VAL A 106 7.18 5.45 -6.89
C VAL A 106 7.26 4.36 -5.83
N ALA A 107 7.92 3.24 -6.13
CA ALA A 107 8.14 2.13 -5.21
C ALA A 107 9.55 1.54 -5.33
N ARG A 108 9.95 0.79 -4.31
CA ARG A 108 11.21 0.02 -4.29
C ARG A 108 11.00 -1.46 -3.97
N TYR A 109 9.78 -1.86 -3.61
CA TYR A 109 9.48 -3.24 -3.22
C TYR A 109 9.61 -4.18 -4.42
N ARG A 110 9.90 -5.45 -4.12
CA ARG A 110 10.03 -6.53 -5.10
C ARG A 110 8.92 -7.54 -4.87
N VAL A 111 8.42 -8.07 -5.98
CA VAL A 111 7.46 -9.18 -6.01
C VAL A 111 7.94 -10.12 -7.11
N GLU A 112 8.06 -11.40 -6.79
CA GLU A 112 8.57 -12.43 -7.68
C GLU A 112 7.59 -13.62 -7.66
N PRO A 113 7.17 -14.16 -8.82
CA PRO A 113 6.34 -15.35 -8.84
C PRO A 113 7.08 -16.56 -8.26
N ARG A 114 6.32 -17.44 -7.62
CA ARG A 114 6.76 -18.73 -7.06
C ARG A 114 5.83 -19.84 -7.56
N SER A 115 6.23 -21.08 -7.31
CA SER A 115 5.41 -22.26 -7.68
C SER A 115 4.04 -22.22 -7.02
N GLY A 116 3.02 -22.75 -7.71
CA GLY A 116 1.67 -22.89 -7.14
C GLY A 116 0.84 -21.61 -7.09
N GLY A 117 1.20 -20.58 -7.89
CA GLY A 117 0.45 -19.31 -7.93
C GLY A 117 0.74 -18.37 -6.75
N ALA A 118 1.78 -18.69 -5.97
CA ALA A 118 2.27 -17.85 -4.89
C ALA A 118 3.26 -16.80 -5.41
N TYR A 119 3.48 -15.77 -4.61
CA TYR A 119 4.44 -14.70 -4.86
C TYR A 119 5.33 -14.51 -3.64
N TRP A 120 6.61 -14.26 -3.86
CA TRP A 120 7.51 -13.77 -2.83
C TRP A 120 7.62 -12.26 -2.90
N GLY A 121 7.54 -11.59 -1.76
CA GLY A 121 7.64 -10.13 -1.65
C GLY A 121 8.76 -9.68 -0.70
N ASP A 122 9.36 -8.53 -1.01
CA ASP A 122 10.31 -7.81 -0.16
C ASP A 122 10.04 -6.31 -0.23
N ASP A 123 9.72 -5.69 0.92
CA ASP A 123 9.38 -4.27 1.00
C ASP A 123 10.59 -3.33 1.12
N THR A 124 11.79 -3.90 1.08
CA THR A 124 13.12 -3.29 1.26
C THR A 124 13.27 -2.53 2.59
N ARG A 125 12.42 -2.82 3.57
CA ARG A 125 12.35 -2.17 4.88
C ARG A 125 12.24 -3.18 6.03
N GLY A 126 12.61 -4.43 5.76
CA GLY A 126 12.64 -5.51 6.74
C GLY A 126 11.46 -6.47 6.65
N THR A 127 10.45 -6.23 5.79
CA THR A 127 9.33 -7.17 5.60
C THR A 127 9.61 -8.05 4.38
N LYS A 128 9.55 -9.37 4.58
CA LYS A 128 9.67 -10.36 3.51
C LYS A 128 8.63 -11.46 3.70
N GLY A 129 8.14 -12.06 2.63
CA GLY A 129 7.15 -13.12 2.79
C GLY A 129 6.67 -13.76 1.50
N ILE A 130 5.82 -14.76 1.65
CA ILE A 130 5.07 -15.39 0.57
C ILE A 130 3.61 -14.96 0.69
N PHE A 131 2.97 -14.64 -0.43
CA PHE A 131 1.54 -14.37 -0.47
C PHE A 131 0.87 -15.00 -1.69
N GLU A 132 -0.43 -15.26 -1.57
CA GLU A 132 -1.28 -15.88 -2.56
C GLU A 132 -2.58 -15.09 -2.65
N VAL A 133 -3.06 -14.83 -3.87
CA VAL A 133 -4.43 -14.38 -4.11
C VAL A 133 -5.31 -15.64 -4.07
N VAL A 134 -5.97 -15.87 -2.95
CA VAL A 134 -6.77 -17.08 -2.69
C VAL A 134 -8.21 -16.97 -3.17
N TYR A 135 -8.65 -15.74 -3.47
CA TYR A 135 -9.94 -15.46 -4.10
C TYR A 135 -9.84 -14.20 -4.96
N ALA A 136 -10.45 -14.25 -6.14
CA ALA A 136 -10.56 -13.13 -7.05
C ALA A 136 -11.91 -13.13 -7.77
N ASP A 137 -12.55 -11.98 -7.85
CA ASP A 137 -13.67 -11.70 -8.75
C ASP A 137 -13.58 -10.28 -9.33
N ARG A 138 -14.69 -9.67 -9.79
CA ARG A 138 -14.65 -8.31 -10.35
C ARG A 138 -14.63 -7.18 -9.32
N GLY A 139 -14.89 -7.45 -8.04
CA GLY A 139 -15.00 -6.42 -6.99
C GLY A 139 -14.33 -6.80 -5.67
N LYS A 140 -13.65 -7.95 -5.59
CA LYS A 140 -13.03 -8.45 -4.37
C LYS A 140 -11.76 -9.25 -4.66
N ARG A 141 -10.76 -9.09 -3.80
CA ARG A 141 -9.59 -9.98 -3.68
C ARG A 141 -9.49 -10.43 -2.23
N VAL A 142 -9.18 -11.71 -2.01
CA VAL A 142 -8.71 -12.20 -0.71
C VAL A 142 -7.28 -12.66 -0.89
N VAL A 143 -6.38 -12.16 -0.05
CA VAL A 143 -4.96 -12.48 -0.06
C VAL A 143 -4.61 -13.16 1.26
N HIS A 144 -3.97 -14.32 1.17
CA HIS A 144 -3.32 -14.95 2.30
C HIS A 144 -1.82 -14.72 2.18
N ALA A 145 -1.17 -14.28 3.26
CA ALA A 145 0.26 -14.05 3.28
C ALA A 145 0.89 -14.59 4.56
N GLN A 146 2.15 -15.01 4.46
CA GLN A 146 3.00 -15.36 5.58
C GLN A 146 4.36 -14.73 5.39
N GLY A 147 4.95 -14.22 6.45
CA GLY A 147 6.20 -13.51 6.32
C GLY A 147 6.89 -13.23 7.63
N THR A 148 8.04 -12.59 7.48
CA THR A 148 8.87 -12.12 8.56
C THR A 148 9.00 -10.62 8.50
N TYR A 149 9.12 -10.03 9.69
CA TYR A 149 9.48 -8.63 9.83
C TYR A 149 10.70 -8.52 10.73
N ASP A 150 11.81 -8.14 10.12
CA ASP A 150 13.08 -7.92 10.80
C ASP A 150 13.14 -6.49 11.33
N THR A 151 13.41 -6.36 12.62
CA THR A 151 13.69 -5.07 13.25
C THR A 151 15.09 -5.05 13.81
N ARG A 152 15.64 -3.85 13.98
CA ARG A 152 17.00 -3.68 14.51
C ARG A 152 17.12 -4.00 16.01
N TRP A 153 16.01 -4.10 16.75
CA TRP A 153 16.03 -4.09 18.22
C TRP A 153 15.10 -5.12 18.87
N LEU A 154 14.13 -5.65 18.12
CA LEU A 154 13.30 -6.78 18.52
C LEU A 154 13.67 -7.99 17.67
N PRO A 155 13.49 -9.22 18.19
CA PRO A 155 13.65 -10.41 17.38
C PRO A 155 12.74 -10.40 16.15
N THR A 156 13.12 -11.15 15.11
CA THR A 156 12.33 -11.31 13.89
C THR A 156 10.91 -11.77 14.20
N ILE A 157 9.92 -10.97 13.80
CA ILE A 157 8.51 -11.28 13.99
C ILE A 157 8.05 -12.16 12.84
N ARG A 158 7.46 -13.32 13.13
CA ARG A 158 6.80 -14.18 12.14
C ARG A 158 5.30 -13.99 12.19
N ALA A 159 4.70 -13.73 11.05
CA ALA A 159 3.30 -13.37 10.97
C ALA A 159 2.59 -14.02 9.78
N ARG A 160 1.29 -14.21 9.96
CA ARG A 160 0.34 -14.62 8.93
C ARG A 160 -0.76 -13.57 8.82
N ILE A 161 -1.19 -13.30 7.59
CA ILE A 161 -2.08 -12.18 7.26
C ILE A 161 -3.17 -12.67 6.33
N VAL A 162 -4.40 -12.23 6.59
CA VAL A 162 -5.49 -12.26 5.61
C VAL A 162 -5.84 -10.81 5.27
N LEU A 163 -5.81 -10.46 3.99
CA LEU A 163 -6.30 -9.18 3.47
C LEU A 163 -7.53 -9.43 2.63
N VAL A 164 -8.61 -8.71 2.91
CA VAL A 164 -9.80 -8.62 2.07
C VAL A 164 -9.79 -7.22 1.46
N LEU A 165 -9.72 -7.16 0.14
CA LEU A 165 -9.81 -5.93 -0.63
C LEU A 165 -11.15 -5.96 -1.36
N ASP A 166 -12.02 -5.02 -1.03
CA ASP A 166 -13.27 -4.75 -1.75
C ASP A 166 -13.10 -3.50 -2.60
N PHE A 167 -13.64 -3.50 -3.81
CA PHE A 167 -13.53 -2.36 -4.71
C PHE A 167 -14.66 -2.32 -5.73
N ALA A 168 -14.97 -1.10 -6.16
CA ALA A 168 -15.94 -0.86 -7.22
C ALA A 168 -15.47 0.29 -8.10
N HIS A 169 -15.71 0.13 -9.40
CA HIS A 169 -15.53 1.22 -10.34
C HIS A 169 -16.83 1.98 -10.51
N ARG A 170 -16.73 3.31 -10.51
CA ARG A 170 -17.86 4.21 -10.71
C ARG A 170 -17.46 5.31 -11.68
N THR A 171 -18.38 5.67 -12.56
CA THR A 171 -18.24 6.87 -13.38
C THR A 171 -18.62 8.07 -12.54
N GLY A 172 -17.70 9.02 -12.41
CA GLY A 172 -17.91 10.28 -11.72
C GLY A 172 -18.73 11.28 -12.56
N PRO A 173 -19.11 12.43 -11.96
CA PRO A 173 -19.90 13.46 -12.64
C PRO A 173 -19.20 14.08 -13.86
N ASP A 174 -17.87 14.00 -13.89
CA ASP A 174 -17.00 14.46 -14.98
C ASP A 174 -16.83 13.44 -16.11
N ALA A 175 -17.67 12.39 -16.14
CA ALA A 175 -17.52 11.21 -16.98
C ALA A 175 -16.17 10.49 -16.81
N ALA A 176 -15.42 10.78 -15.74
CA ALA A 176 -14.18 10.09 -15.44
C ALA A 176 -14.43 8.81 -14.65
N SER A 177 -13.60 7.79 -14.86
CA SER A 177 -13.70 6.53 -14.14
C SER A 177 -12.87 6.60 -12.84
N TYR A 178 -13.50 6.25 -11.72
CA TYR A 178 -12.89 6.16 -10.41
C TYR A 178 -13.01 4.75 -9.87
N VAL A 179 -12.02 4.32 -9.09
CA VAL A 179 -12.12 3.14 -8.24
C VAL A 179 -12.19 3.59 -6.79
N THR A 180 -13.13 3.06 -6.03
CA THR A 180 -13.17 3.19 -4.58
C THR A 180 -12.86 1.83 -3.96
N ASN A 181 -11.97 1.81 -2.97
CA ASN A 181 -11.46 0.59 -2.35
C ASN A 181 -11.63 0.63 -0.84
N ASP A 182 -12.00 -0.53 -0.29
CA ASP A 182 -11.98 -0.83 1.13
C ASP A 182 -11.03 -2.00 1.38
N VAL A 183 -10.27 -1.95 2.47
CA VAL A 183 -9.36 -3.02 2.86
C VAL A 183 -9.58 -3.41 4.29
N LYS A 184 -9.76 -4.70 4.54
CA LYS A 184 -9.77 -5.30 5.87
C LYS A 184 -8.61 -6.27 6.02
N GLY A 185 -7.80 -6.08 7.06
CA GLY A 185 -6.65 -6.92 7.37
C GLY A 185 -6.80 -7.63 8.70
N TYR A 186 -6.39 -8.88 8.74
CA TYR A 186 -6.23 -9.71 9.93
C TYR A 186 -4.76 -10.09 10.04
N LEU A 187 -4.17 -9.86 11.20
CA LEU A 187 -2.78 -10.20 11.50
C LEU A 187 -2.75 -11.19 12.65
N ARG A 188 -2.21 -12.37 12.38
CA ARG A 188 -1.81 -13.35 13.38
C ARG A 188 -0.30 -13.34 13.50
N VAL A 189 0.20 -13.39 14.73
CA VAL A 189 1.62 -13.57 14.99
C VAL A 189 1.82 -14.86 15.76
N ASP A 190 2.92 -15.56 15.49
CA ASP A 190 3.20 -16.81 16.17
C ASP A 190 3.51 -16.58 17.66
N ASN A 191 3.11 -17.55 18.49
CA ASN A 191 3.00 -17.48 19.96
C ASN A 191 4.14 -16.77 20.73
N PRO A 192 5.45 -16.91 20.40
CA PRO A 192 6.51 -16.30 21.22
C PRO A 192 6.54 -14.76 21.25
N PHE A 193 5.76 -14.06 20.42
CA PHE A 193 5.78 -12.59 20.33
C PHE A 193 4.46 -11.89 20.72
N LEU A 194 3.47 -12.65 21.22
CA LEU A 194 2.16 -12.10 21.58
C LEU A 194 2.26 -11.02 22.67
N ASP A 195 3.06 -11.25 23.71
CA ASP A 195 3.25 -10.29 24.81
C ASP A 195 3.91 -8.98 24.36
N VAL A 196 4.80 -9.05 23.38
CA VAL A 196 5.45 -7.87 22.77
C VAL A 196 4.41 -7.08 21.98
N LEU A 197 3.57 -7.75 21.19
CA LEU A 197 2.54 -7.09 20.41
C LEU A 197 1.42 -6.52 21.27
N ALA A 198 0.99 -7.22 22.32
CA ALA A 198 -0.01 -6.72 23.26
C ALA A 198 0.40 -5.37 23.88
N ARG A 199 1.70 -5.19 24.16
CA ARG A 199 2.26 -3.91 24.65
C ARG A 199 2.36 -2.83 23.56
N LEU A 200 2.37 -3.23 22.29
CA LEU A 200 2.46 -2.35 21.13
C LEU A 200 1.08 -1.90 20.60
N VAL A 201 -0.05 -2.47 21.02
CA VAL A 201 -1.43 -2.10 20.56
C VAL A 201 -1.84 -0.65 20.92
N GLY A 202 -0.97 0.15 21.51
CA GLY A 202 -1.22 1.57 21.78
C GLY A 202 -1.47 2.44 20.53
N PRO A 203 -1.92 3.71 20.71
CA PRO A 203 -2.29 4.63 19.62
C PRO A 203 -1.20 4.88 18.57
N ILE A 204 0.07 4.76 18.98
CA ILE A 204 1.24 5.00 18.13
C ILE A 204 1.34 3.97 16.99
N VAL A 205 1.03 2.70 17.28
CA VAL A 205 1.12 1.62 16.29
C VAL A 205 -0.04 1.71 15.31
N VAL A 206 -1.24 2.06 15.77
CA VAL A 206 -2.39 2.35 14.89
C VAL A 206 -2.02 3.43 13.87
N GLY A 207 -1.56 4.60 14.32
CA GLY A 207 -1.19 5.68 13.39
C GLY A 207 0.01 5.34 12.47
N ALA A 208 0.92 4.47 12.91
CA ALA A 208 2.03 4.02 12.08
C ALA A 208 1.54 3.25 10.86
N VAL A 209 0.51 2.42 11.01
CA VAL A 209 0.04 1.70 9.86
C VAL A 209 -1.04 2.39 9.07
N ASP A 210 -1.79 3.29 9.69
CA ASP A 210 -2.57 4.25 8.95
C ASP A 210 -1.76 4.85 7.79
N ARG A 211 -0.55 5.30 8.12
CA ARG A 211 0.40 5.83 7.14
C ARG A 211 0.91 4.81 6.13
N LYS A 212 1.12 3.54 6.50
CA LYS A 212 1.69 2.54 5.58
C LYS A 212 0.64 2.05 4.57
N VAL A 213 -0.62 1.84 4.96
CA VAL A 213 -1.67 1.52 3.97
C VAL A 213 -1.96 2.73 3.08
N ALA A 214 -2.06 3.94 3.66
CA ALA A 214 -2.22 5.16 2.86
C ALA A 214 -1.07 5.35 1.85
N ARG A 215 0.16 5.00 2.24
CA ARG A 215 1.31 5.00 1.32
C ARG A 215 1.18 3.94 0.23
N SER A 216 0.79 2.70 0.56
CA SER A 216 0.61 1.64 -0.43
C SER A 216 -0.48 2.00 -1.45
N PHE A 217 -1.61 2.51 -0.98
CA PHE A 217 -2.66 3.01 -1.85
C PHE A 217 -2.24 4.26 -2.62
N GLY A 218 -1.43 5.13 -2.02
CA GLY A 218 -0.83 6.27 -2.72
C GLY A 218 0.08 5.83 -3.87
N ILE A 219 0.76 4.68 -3.76
CA ILE A 219 1.52 4.10 -4.89
C ILE A 219 0.56 3.61 -5.98
N ALA A 220 -0.46 2.83 -5.60
CA ALA A 220 -1.47 2.33 -6.54
C ALA A 220 -2.21 3.47 -7.27
N ALA A 221 -2.57 4.51 -6.54
CA ALA A 221 -3.18 5.73 -7.06
C ALA A 221 -2.25 6.42 -8.05
N LYS A 222 -0.99 6.69 -7.69
CA LYS A 222 -0.02 7.32 -8.60
C LYS A 222 0.18 6.55 -9.90
N VAL A 223 0.27 5.22 -9.84
CA VAL A 223 0.41 4.37 -11.03
C VAL A 223 -0.87 4.46 -11.89
N SER A 224 -2.03 4.28 -11.27
CA SER A 224 -3.32 4.28 -11.96
C SER A 224 -3.66 5.65 -12.58
N GLU A 225 -3.42 6.72 -11.85
CA GLU A 225 -3.65 8.09 -12.30
C GLU A 225 -2.70 8.49 -13.42
N ARG A 226 -1.44 8.03 -13.39
CA ARG A 226 -0.51 8.26 -14.50
C ARG A 226 -0.94 7.49 -15.75
N ALA A 227 -1.36 6.23 -15.60
CA ALA A 227 -1.91 5.44 -16.69
C ALA A 227 -3.22 6.02 -17.26
N TYR A 228 -4.02 6.68 -16.41
CA TYR A 228 -5.27 7.32 -16.78
C TYR A 228 -5.07 8.68 -17.48
N GLY A 229 -4.17 9.52 -16.97
CA GLY A 229 -3.99 10.90 -17.43
C GLY A 229 -3.03 11.06 -18.60
N ASP A 230 -2.03 10.19 -18.72
CA ASP A 230 -1.01 10.20 -19.79
C ASP A 230 -0.65 8.77 -20.22
N PRO A 231 -1.56 8.07 -20.94
CA PRO A 231 -1.36 6.65 -21.27
C PRO A 231 -0.16 6.42 -22.19
N GLU A 232 0.08 7.33 -23.13
CA GLU A 232 1.20 7.23 -24.08
C GLU A 232 2.54 7.45 -23.39
N GLY A 233 2.67 8.50 -22.58
CA GLY A 233 3.88 8.75 -21.80
C GLY A 233 4.10 7.70 -20.71
N PHE A 234 3.02 7.18 -20.11
CA PHE A 234 3.08 6.04 -19.21
C PHE A 234 3.64 4.78 -19.90
N LEU A 235 3.07 4.37 -21.03
CA LEU A 235 3.57 3.22 -21.80
C LEU A 235 4.99 3.46 -22.32
N GLY A 236 5.31 4.68 -22.76
CA GLY A 236 6.64 5.06 -23.21
C GLY A 236 7.70 4.88 -22.13
N ALA A 237 7.42 5.33 -20.91
CA ALA A 237 8.31 5.16 -19.77
C ALA A 237 8.53 3.69 -19.39
N LEU A 238 7.51 2.84 -19.56
CA LEU A 238 7.61 1.41 -19.25
C LEU A 238 8.36 0.61 -20.32
N ARG A 239 8.30 1.01 -21.60
CA ARG A 239 9.03 0.33 -22.69
C ARG A 239 10.54 0.38 -22.52
N THR A 240 11.05 1.45 -21.92
CA THR A 240 12.50 1.65 -21.71
C THR A 240 13.00 1.05 -20.40
N ALA A 241 12.11 0.56 -19.54
CA ALA A 241 12.46 0.00 -18.24
C ALA A 241 12.82 -1.50 -18.37
N PRO A 242 14.06 -1.91 -18.03
CA PRO A 242 14.53 -3.28 -18.22
C PRO A 242 13.82 -4.30 -17.32
N GLU A 243 13.29 -3.87 -16.17
CA GLU A 243 12.54 -4.72 -15.25
C GLU A 243 11.10 -5.01 -15.69
N VAL A 244 10.62 -4.35 -16.75
CA VAL A 244 9.24 -4.48 -17.23
C VAL A 244 9.18 -5.53 -18.32
N ASP A 245 8.40 -6.58 -18.07
CA ASP A 245 8.12 -7.62 -19.05
C ASP A 245 7.33 -7.05 -20.24
N GLN A 246 7.82 -7.33 -21.45
CA GLN A 246 7.27 -6.76 -22.68
C GLN A 246 5.95 -7.42 -23.11
N GLN A 247 5.73 -8.69 -22.78
CA GLN A 247 4.45 -9.35 -23.02
C GLN A 247 3.38 -8.72 -22.14
N TYR A 248 3.65 -8.60 -20.83
CA TYR A 248 2.70 -7.98 -19.91
C TYR A 248 2.46 -6.49 -20.24
N LEU A 249 3.46 -5.78 -20.76
CA LEU A 249 3.31 -4.41 -21.23
C LEU A 249 2.42 -4.31 -22.46
N ALA A 250 2.54 -5.23 -23.43
CA ALA A 250 1.69 -5.26 -24.62
C ALA A 250 0.22 -5.50 -24.25
N GLU A 251 -0.03 -6.41 -23.30
CA GLU A 251 -1.34 -6.70 -22.74
C GLU A 251 -1.96 -5.52 -21.97
N LEU A 252 -1.15 -4.81 -21.18
CA LEU A 252 -1.54 -3.56 -20.52
C LEU A 252 -1.92 -2.49 -21.56
N ALA A 253 -1.12 -2.34 -22.62
CA ALA A 253 -1.38 -1.37 -23.68
C ALA A 253 -2.69 -1.66 -24.43
N ALA A 254 -3.05 -2.94 -24.63
CA ALA A 254 -4.32 -3.33 -25.21
C ALA A 254 -5.52 -2.91 -24.33
N ARG A 255 -5.42 -3.11 -23.01
CA ARG A 255 -6.44 -2.72 -22.03
C ARG A 255 -6.61 -1.20 -21.95
N LEU A 256 -5.51 -0.45 -21.99
CA LEU A 256 -5.54 1.02 -22.04
C LEU A 256 -6.24 1.54 -23.30
N ARG A 257 -5.96 0.95 -24.47
CA ARG A 257 -6.62 1.29 -25.74
C ARG A 257 -8.13 1.02 -25.67
N GLN A 258 -8.53 -0.14 -25.14
CA GLN A 258 -9.94 -0.47 -24.96
C GLN A 258 -10.66 0.54 -24.05
N ALA A 259 -10.03 0.90 -22.91
CA ALA A 259 -10.60 1.85 -21.98
C ALA A 259 -10.75 3.26 -22.56
N HIS A 260 -9.82 3.69 -23.43
CA HIS A 260 -9.92 4.98 -24.13
C HIS A 260 -11.04 5.00 -25.17
N GLY A 261 -11.18 3.93 -25.95
CA GLY A 261 -12.25 3.80 -26.94
C GLY A 261 -13.64 3.90 -26.29
N SER A 262 -13.86 3.19 -25.18
CA SER A 262 -15.14 3.24 -24.46
C SER A 262 -15.48 4.63 -23.90
N ARG A 263 -14.48 5.40 -23.47
CA ARG A 263 -14.69 6.76 -22.93
C ARG A 263 -15.14 7.74 -24.02
N GLN A 264 -14.51 7.70 -25.20
CA GLN A 264 -14.89 8.56 -26.32
C GLN A 264 -16.32 8.29 -26.80
N THR A 265 -16.74 7.02 -26.81
CA THR A 265 -18.12 6.67 -27.14
C THR A 265 -19.12 7.21 -26.11
N ILE A 266 -18.82 7.11 -24.81
CA ILE A 266 -19.71 7.62 -23.75
C ILE A 266 -19.84 9.15 -23.83
N SER A 267 -18.73 9.88 -23.97
CA SER A 267 -18.77 11.35 -24.11
C SER A 267 -19.58 11.80 -25.33
N ALA A 268 -19.43 11.12 -26.47
CA ALA A 268 -20.18 11.44 -27.69
C ALA A 268 -21.69 11.16 -27.60
N VAL A 269 -22.12 10.29 -26.68
CA VAL A 269 -23.54 10.02 -26.41
C VAL A 269 -24.14 11.05 -25.45
N VAL A 270 -23.35 11.54 -24.48
CA VAL A 270 -23.82 12.54 -23.49
C VAL A 270 -23.94 13.94 -24.09
N GLU A 271 -23.22 14.25 -25.17
CA GLU A 271 -23.29 15.53 -25.88
C GLU A 271 -24.42 15.62 -26.94
N ARG A 272 -25.24 14.57 -27.11
CA ARG A 272 -26.42 14.55 -28.01
C ARG A 272 -27.72 14.64 -27.21
#